data_AF-A0A6G3T502-F1
#
_entry.id   AF-A0A6G3T502-F1
#
_cell.length_a   1.000
_cell.length_b   1.000
_cell.length_c   1.000
_cell.angle_alpha   90.00
_cell.angle_beta   90.00
_cell.angle_gamma   90.00
#
_symmetry.space_group_name_H-M   'P 1'
#
loop_
_entity.id
_entity.type
_entity.pdbx_description
1 polymer ?
#
loop_
_entity_poly.entity_id
_entity_poly.type
_entity_poly.pdbx_seq_one_letter_code
_entity_poly.pdbx_strand_id
1 'polypeptide(L)'
;MHPPSPRRLSLQQIVEGQRRAAFVGRKAELGLYRANFALPPEDLRHRFVFHVRGNAGVGKTSLVREWREAAGEFGAVTASVDESADSVPDVLADFAAQFAEQGHPLKALDRLLTTYRRARHDAAGRLAADSETPGGAPSPGA
;
A
#
# COMPACT_ATOMS: atom_id res chain seq x y z
N MET A 1 -32.78 -7.05 28.47
CA MET A 1 -31.83 -6.95 27.33
C MET A 1 -30.59 -6.25 27.86
N HIS A 2 -29.52 -7.02 28.13
CA HIS A 2 -28.29 -6.51 28.75
C HIS A 2 -27.44 -5.81 27.67
N PRO A 3 -26.90 -4.60 27.90
CA PRO A 3 -26.03 -3.97 26.91
C PRO A 3 -24.74 -4.78 26.75
N PRO A 4 -24.19 -4.91 25.53
CA PRO A 4 -22.92 -5.59 25.32
C PRO A 4 -21.80 -4.85 26.07
N SER A 5 -21.04 -5.57 26.89
CA SER A 5 -19.88 -5.05 27.61
C SER A 5 -18.86 -4.45 26.62
N PRO A 6 -18.24 -3.29 26.94
CA PRO A 6 -17.25 -2.69 26.05
C PRO A 6 -16.08 -3.65 25.83
N ARG A 7 -15.76 -3.91 24.56
CA ARG A 7 -14.64 -4.76 24.14
C ARG A 7 -13.36 -4.16 24.74
N ARG A 8 -12.71 -4.87 25.66
CA ARG A 8 -11.43 -4.42 26.25
C ARG A 8 -10.39 -4.35 25.13
N LEU A 9 -9.76 -3.18 24.96
CA LEU A 9 -8.69 -2.99 24.01
C LEU A 9 -7.50 -3.89 24.36
N SER A 10 -6.85 -4.46 23.36
CA SER A 10 -5.61 -5.22 23.55
C SER A 10 -4.46 -4.30 23.97
N LEU A 11 -3.43 -4.85 24.61
CA LEU A 11 -2.23 -4.09 24.97
C LEU A 11 -1.59 -3.41 23.75
N GLN A 12 -1.63 -4.08 22.58
CA GLN A 12 -1.19 -3.51 21.30
C GLN A 12 -2.03 -2.30 20.91
N GLN A 13 -3.37 -2.39 20.99
CA GLN A 13 -4.27 -1.26 20.69
C GLN A 13 -4.10 -0.10 21.66
N ILE A 14 -3.81 -0.39 22.94
CA ILE A 14 -3.52 0.63 23.96
C ILE A 14 -2.19 1.33 23.65
N VAL A 15 -1.13 0.58 23.33
CA VAL A 15 0.18 1.13 22.96
C VAL A 15 0.09 1.93 21.66
N GLU A 16 -0.66 1.46 20.68
CA GLU A 16 -0.94 2.23 19.45
C GLU A 16 -1.74 3.50 19.76
N GLY A 17 -2.79 3.43 20.59
CA GLY A 17 -3.53 4.59 21.06
C GLY A 17 -2.66 5.63 21.79
N GLN A 18 -1.74 5.18 22.64
CA GLN A 18 -0.81 6.05 23.35
C GLN A 18 0.23 6.68 22.42
N ARG A 19 0.73 5.93 21.41
CA ARG A 19 1.61 6.48 20.36
C ARG A 19 0.89 7.55 19.53
N ARG A 20 -0.41 7.37 19.26
CA ARG A 20 -1.26 8.37 18.59
C ARG A 20 -1.47 9.61 19.45
N ALA A 21 -1.72 9.44 20.75
CA ALA A 21 -1.85 10.56 21.68
C ALA A 21 -0.54 11.33 21.91
N ALA A 22 0.61 10.66 21.80
CA ALA A 22 1.94 11.25 21.85
C ALA A 22 2.36 11.97 20.55
N PHE A 23 1.53 11.93 19.50
CA PHE A 23 1.75 12.64 18.24
C PHE A 23 1.40 14.13 18.38
N VAL A 24 2.26 14.85 19.11
CA VAL A 24 2.10 16.28 19.40
C VAL A 24 2.57 17.12 18.20
N GLY A 25 1.76 18.11 17.80
CA GLY A 25 2.18 19.17 16.86
C GLY A 25 1.73 19.02 15.41
N ARG A 26 1.01 17.96 15.03
CA ARG A 26 0.61 17.68 13.64
C ARG A 26 -0.89 17.86 13.35
N LYS A 27 -1.58 18.58 14.24
CA LYS A 27 -3.02 18.85 14.15
C LYS A 27 -3.35 19.70 12.91
N ALA A 28 -2.46 20.60 12.52
CA ALA A 28 -2.65 21.44 11.34
C ALA A 28 -2.59 20.60 10.06
N GLU A 29 -1.63 19.68 9.94
CA GLU A 29 -1.49 18.78 8.79
C GLU A 29 -2.64 17.78 8.68
N LEU A 30 -3.08 17.22 9.82
CA LEU A 30 -4.30 16.39 9.87
C LEU A 30 -5.55 17.20 9.49
N GLY A 31 -5.68 18.43 10.00
CA GLY A 31 -6.77 19.32 9.66
C GLY A 31 -6.82 19.68 8.17
N LEU A 32 -5.66 19.96 7.56
CA LEU A 32 -5.54 20.23 6.13
C LEU A 32 -6.01 19.03 5.30
N TYR A 33 -5.55 17.83 5.64
CA TYR A 33 -5.94 16.61 4.92
C TYR A 33 -7.45 16.32 5.06
N ARG A 34 -7.99 16.43 6.28
CA ARG A 34 -9.43 16.23 6.53
C ARG A 34 -10.29 17.27 5.80
N ALA A 35 -9.88 18.54 5.81
CA ALA A 35 -10.60 19.60 5.11
C ALA A 35 -10.68 19.38 3.60
N ASN A 36 -9.71 18.65 3.02
CA ASN A 36 -9.73 18.31 1.60
C ASN A 36 -10.94 17.47 1.18
N PHE A 37 -11.44 16.60 2.07
CA PHE A 37 -12.65 15.79 1.79
C PHE A 37 -13.94 16.61 1.75
N ALA A 38 -13.94 17.82 2.33
CA ALA A 38 -15.08 18.73 2.24
C ALA A 38 -15.11 19.54 0.93
N LEU A 39 -14.05 19.46 0.12
CA LEU A 39 -13.96 20.14 -1.17
C LEU A 39 -14.29 19.16 -2.31
N PRO A 40 -15.17 19.52 -3.25
CA PRO A 40 -15.41 18.68 -4.41
C PRO A 40 -14.16 18.63 -5.31
N PRO A 41 -13.92 17.54 -6.06
CA PRO A 41 -12.73 17.39 -6.91
C PRO A 41 -12.55 18.49 -7.96
N GLU A 42 -13.64 19.14 -8.37
CA GLU A 42 -13.65 20.23 -9.35
C GLU A 42 -13.19 21.58 -8.76
N ASP A 43 -13.15 21.71 -7.42
CA ASP A 43 -12.63 22.91 -6.76
C ASP A 43 -11.10 22.96 -6.90
N LEU A 44 -10.56 24.08 -7.37
CA LEU A 44 -9.12 24.30 -7.53
C LEU A 44 -8.32 24.20 -6.22
N ARG A 45 -9.01 24.33 -5.08
CA ARG A 45 -8.42 24.15 -3.75
C ARG A 45 -8.29 22.68 -3.37
N HIS A 46 -9.01 21.78 -4.03
CA HIS A 46 -8.90 20.34 -3.82
C HIS A 46 -7.50 19.86 -4.22
N ARG A 47 -6.83 19.18 -3.30
CA ARG A 47 -5.48 18.65 -3.46
C ARG A 47 -5.55 17.14 -3.67
N PHE A 48 -5.08 16.70 -4.83
CA PHE A 48 -5.00 15.26 -5.16
C PHE A 48 -3.72 14.60 -4.64
N VAL A 49 -2.64 15.38 -4.51
CA VAL A 49 -1.33 14.86 -4.11
C VAL A 49 -0.83 15.63 -2.90
N PHE A 50 -0.51 14.89 -1.85
CA PHE A 50 0.16 15.40 -0.66
C PHE A 50 1.57 14.81 -0.59
N HIS A 51 2.58 15.67 -0.47
CA HIS A 51 3.96 15.26 -0.32
C HIS A 51 4.45 15.60 1.10
N VAL A 52 4.72 14.58 1.91
CA VAL A 52 5.21 14.74 3.28
C VAL A 52 6.74 14.73 3.30
N ARG A 53 7.36 15.84 3.71
CA ARG A 53 8.83 15.95 3.88
C ARG A 53 9.20 16.28 5.33
N GLY A 54 10.43 15.93 5.70
CA GLY A 54 10.98 16.22 7.03
C GLY A 54 12.12 15.28 7.41
N ASN A 55 12.84 15.62 8.47
CA ASN A 55 14.01 14.88 8.95
C ASN A 55 13.66 13.43 9.35
N ALA A 56 14.67 12.57 9.45
CA ALA A 56 14.47 11.22 9.98
C ALA A 56 13.92 11.28 11.42
N GLY A 57 13.08 10.31 11.80
CA GLY A 57 12.53 10.22 13.16
C GLY A 57 11.39 11.18 13.52
N VAL A 58 11.03 12.15 12.67
CA VAL A 58 9.98 13.15 12.98
C VAL A 58 8.53 12.65 12.86
N GLY A 59 8.31 11.34 12.71
CA GLY A 59 6.97 10.74 12.66
C GLY A 59 6.22 10.85 11.32
N LYS A 60 6.92 10.93 10.18
CA LYS A 60 6.27 11.01 8.85
C LYS A 60 5.36 9.80 8.56
N THR A 61 5.87 8.59 8.81
CA THR A 61 5.10 7.35 8.62
C THR A 61 3.87 7.31 9.54
N SER A 62 4.00 7.81 10.77
CA SER A 62 2.87 7.97 11.69
C SER A 62 1.83 8.94 11.12
N LEU A 63 2.25 10.09 10.56
CA LEU A 63 1.32 11.03 9.91
C LEU A 63 0.52 10.39 8.78
N VAL A 64 1.20 9.63 7.90
CA VAL A 64 0.53 8.97 6.76
C VAL A 64 -0.42 7.88 7.25
N ARG A 65 -0.09 7.17 8.34
CA ARG A 65 -1.01 6.22 8.97
C ARG A 65 -2.26 6.92 9.52
N GLU A 66 -2.09 8.05 10.21
CA GLU A 66 -3.22 8.86 10.70
C GLU A 66 -4.09 9.39 9.56
N TRP A 67 -3.48 9.81 8.44
CA TRP A 67 -4.23 10.22 7.25
C TRP A 67 -5.05 9.08 6.68
N ARG A 68 -4.52 7.85 6.64
CA ARG A 68 -5.28 6.68 6.20
C ARG A 68 -6.48 6.41 7.09
N GLU A 69 -6.30 6.46 8.41
CA GLU A 69 -7.41 6.31 9.36
C GLU A 69 -8.46 7.41 9.16
N ALA A 70 -8.02 8.67 9.03
CA ALA A 70 -8.92 9.80 8.78
C ALA A 70 -9.68 9.66 7.46
N ALA A 71 -9.05 9.19 6.38
CA ALA A 71 -9.71 8.98 5.09
C ALA A 71 -10.83 7.92 5.19
N GLY A 72 -10.60 6.86 5.97
CA GLY A 72 -11.61 5.85 6.25
C GLY A 72 -12.85 6.41 6.97
N GLU A 73 -12.69 7.41 7.84
CA GLU A 73 -13.82 8.10 8.49
C GLU A 73 -14.73 8.83 7.47
N PHE A 74 -14.19 9.22 6.31
CA PHE A 74 -14.95 9.81 5.20
C PHE A 74 -15.42 8.77 4.17
N GLY A 75 -15.25 7.48 4.44
CA GLY A 75 -15.65 6.40 3.53
C GLY A 75 -14.73 6.24 2.32
N ALA A 76 -13.53 6.81 2.34
CA ALA A 76 -12.57 6.62 1.26
C ALA A 76 -11.96 5.21 1.32
N VAL A 77 -11.86 4.57 0.17
CA VAL A 77 -11.11 3.31 0.03
C VAL A 77 -9.62 3.65 -0.01
N THR A 78 -8.82 3.02 0.84
CA THR A 78 -7.40 3.35 0.98
C THR A 78 -6.51 2.15 0.74
N ALA A 79 -5.33 2.37 0.17
CA ALA A 79 -4.29 1.35 0.08
C ALA A 79 -2.93 2.00 0.33
N SER A 80 -1.96 1.21 0.76
CA SER A 80 -0.58 1.67 0.93
C SER A 80 0.42 0.59 0.61
N VAL A 81 1.54 1.02 0.05
CA VAL A 81 2.70 0.19 -0.20
C VAL A 81 3.91 0.89 0.40
N ASP A 82 4.86 0.10 0.89
CA ASP A 82 6.16 0.58 1.34
C ASP A 82 7.25 0.17 0.35
N GLU A 83 8.51 0.25 0.75
CA GLU A 83 9.65 -0.11 -0.09
C GLU A 83 9.77 -1.62 -0.38
N SER A 84 8.86 -2.47 0.12
CA SER A 84 8.88 -3.92 -0.15
C SER A 84 8.39 -4.31 -1.54
N ALA A 85 7.70 -3.41 -2.27
CA ALA A 85 7.29 -3.68 -3.64
C ALA A 85 8.41 -3.38 -4.63
N ASP A 86 8.88 -4.41 -5.31
CA ASP A 86 10.03 -4.34 -6.21
C ASP A 86 9.69 -3.78 -7.61
N SER A 87 8.41 -3.68 -7.95
CA SER A 87 7.97 -3.22 -9.27
C SER A 87 6.57 -2.60 -9.27
N VAL A 88 6.27 -1.82 -10.32
CA VAL A 88 4.93 -1.22 -10.50
C VAL A 88 3.81 -2.28 -10.51
N PRO A 89 3.94 -3.44 -11.19
CA PRO A 89 2.97 -4.51 -11.08
C PRO A 89 2.78 -5.07 -9.66
N ASP A 90 3.84 -5.09 -8.84
CA ASP A 90 3.75 -5.56 -7.45
C ASP A 90 2.98 -4.55 -6.60
N VAL A 91 3.25 -3.24 -6.77
CA VAL A 91 2.45 -2.18 -6.13
C VAL A 91 0.96 -2.29 -6.49
N LEU A 92 0.66 -2.50 -7.78
CA LEU A 92 -0.72 -2.64 -8.23
C LEU A 92 -1.40 -3.91 -7.68
N ALA A 93 -0.63 -4.98 -7.48
CA ALA A 93 -1.12 -6.20 -6.84
C ALA A 93 -1.47 -5.97 -5.37
N ASP A 94 -0.62 -5.27 -4.63
CA ASP A 94 -0.85 -4.95 -3.22
C ASP A 94 -2.08 -4.06 -3.05
N PHE A 95 -2.27 -3.09 -3.95
CA PHE A 95 -3.47 -2.25 -3.95
C PHE A 95 -4.73 -3.05 -4.26
N ALA A 96 -4.68 -3.93 -5.27
CA ALA A 96 -5.82 -4.78 -5.62
C ALA A 96 -6.23 -5.69 -4.45
N ALA A 97 -5.26 -6.28 -3.75
CA ALA A 97 -5.50 -7.11 -2.58
C ALA A 97 -6.15 -6.30 -1.43
N GLN A 98 -5.57 -5.15 -1.07
CA GLN A 98 -6.10 -4.29 0.00
C GLN A 98 -7.51 -3.78 -0.30
N PHE A 99 -7.80 -3.44 -1.56
CA PHE A 99 -9.15 -3.03 -1.94
C PHE A 99 -10.15 -4.19 -1.91
N ALA A 100 -9.74 -5.39 -2.31
CA ALA A 100 -10.58 -6.58 -2.20
C ALA A 100 -10.94 -6.89 -0.73
N GLU A 101 -9.99 -6.75 0.20
CA GLU A 101 -10.22 -6.90 1.65
C GLU A 101 -11.23 -5.87 2.20
N GLN A 102 -11.28 -4.68 1.59
CA GLN A 102 -12.25 -3.62 1.90
C GLN A 102 -13.60 -3.81 1.16
N GLY A 103 -13.78 -4.89 0.41
CA GLY A 103 -15.02 -5.17 -0.34
C GLY A 103 -15.10 -4.54 -1.73
N HIS A 104 -13.99 -3.99 -2.24
CA HIS A 104 -13.90 -3.32 -3.55
C HIS A 104 -12.93 -4.06 -4.51
N PRO A 105 -13.26 -5.27 -4.97
CA PRO A 105 -12.35 -6.05 -5.81
C PRO A 105 -12.19 -5.46 -7.21
N LEU A 106 -10.93 -5.34 -7.68
CA LEU A 106 -10.58 -4.81 -9.00
C LEU A 106 -10.41 -5.93 -10.05
N LYS A 107 -11.50 -6.64 -10.37
CA LYS A 107 -11.47 -7.85 -11.23
C LYS A 107 -10.76 -7.69 -12.57
N ALA A 108 -10.84 -6.52 -13.19
CA ALA A 108 -10.17 -6.24 -14.46
C ALA A 108 -8.64 -6.18 -14.28
N LEU A 109 -8.18 -5.53 -13.21
CA LEU A 109 -6.77 -5.45 -12.86
C LEU A 109 -6.24 -6.82 -12.45
N ASP A 110 -6.99 -7.60 -11.67
CA ASP A 110 -6.60 -8.96 -11.26
C ASP A 110 -6.29 -9.83 -12.48
N ARG A 111 -7.13 -9.78 -13.52
CA ARG A 111 -6.91 -10.52 -14.77
C ARG A 111 -5.63 -10.09 -15.46
N LEU A 112 -5.37 -8.78 -15.56
CA LEU A 112 -4.16 -8.24 -16.18
C LEU A 112 -2.91 -8.67 -15.40
N LEU A 113 -2.96 -8.64 -14.06
CA LEU A 113 -1.86 -9.08 -13.20
C LEU A 113 -1.61 -10.58 -13.33
N THR A 114 -2.66 -11.41 -13.45
CA THR A 114 -2.50 -12.85 -13.74
C THR A 114 -1.78 -13.08 -15.07
N THR A 115 -2.20 -12.39 -16.13
CA THR A 115 -1.55 -12.47 -17.44
C THR A 115 -0.08 -12.04 -17.37
N TYR A 116 0.20 -10.93 -16.67
CA TYR A 116 1.55 -10.43 -16.47
C TYR A 116 2.44 -11.45 -15.72
N ARG A 117 1.96 -12.01 -14.60
CA ARG A 117 2.71 -13.01 -13.82
C ARG A 117 3.01 -14.25 -14.64
N ARG A 118 2.06 -14.73 -15.44
CA ARG A 118 2.28 -15.85 -16.36
C ARG A 118 3.37 -15.53 -17.38
N ALA A 119 3.28 -14.37 -18.05
CA ALA A 119 4.28 -13.96 -19.03
C ALA A 119 5.68 -13.82 -18.42
N ARG A 120 5.77 -13.27 -17.20
CA ARG A 120 7.04 -13.14 -16.45
C ARG A 120 7.61 -14.52 -16.10
N HIS A 121 6.78 -15.44 -15.63
CA HIS A 121 7.20 -16.80 -15.30
C HIS A 121 7.69 -17.55 -16.55
N ASP A 122 6.96 -17.46 -17.66
CA ASP A 122 7.34 -18.09 -18.92
C ASP A 122 8.67 -17.52 -19.45
N ALA A 123 8.88 -16.21 -19.34
CA ALA A 123 10.14 -15.58 -19.72
C ALA A 123 11.31 -16.00 -18.81
N ALA A 124 11.10 -16.05 -17.50
CA ALA A 124 12.11 -16.51 -16.55
C ALA A 124 12.49 -17.98 -16.79
N GLY A 125 11.51 -18.84 -17.08
CA GLY A 125 11.74 -20.25 -17.41
C GLY A 125 12.57 -20.46 -18.67
N ARG A 126 12.35 -19.65 -19.71
CA ARG A 126 13.17 -19.66 -20.94
C ARG A 126 14.62 -19.27 -20.65
N LEU A 127 14.83 -18.19 -19.89
CA LEU A 127 16.16 -17.74 -19.50
C LEU A 127 16.92 -18.79 -18.68
N ALA A 128 16.23 -19.49 -17.77
CA ALA A 128 16.80 -20.59 -17.01
C ALA A 128 17.20 -21.78 -17.91
N ALA A 129 16.32 -22.18 -18.84
CA ALA A 129 16.63 -23.26 -19.79
C ALA A 129 17.81 -22.92 -20.72
N ASP A 130 17.91 -21.66 -21.16
CA ASP A 130 19.03 -21.20 -22.00
C ASP A 130 20.36 -21.17 -21.23
N SER A 131 20.33 -20.95 -19.91
CA SER A 131 21.53 -20.95 -19.06
C SER A 131 21.96 -22.32 -18.54
N GLU A 132 21.05 -23.30 -18.54
CA GLU A 132 21.33 -24.70 -18.22
C GLU A 132 21.89 -25.51 -19.40
N THR A 133 21.97 -24.95 -20.61
CA THR A 133 22.63 -25.60 -21.76
C THR A 133 24.14 -25.39 -21.66
N PRO A 134 24.96 -26.36 -21.21
CA PRO A 134 26.39 -26.20 -21.15
C PRO A 134 26.92 -26.26 -22.59
N GLY A 135 27.80 -25.31 -22.92
CA GLY A 135 28.48 -25.24 -24.21
C GLY A 135 28.95 -26.61 -24.69
N GLY A 136 28.61 -26.92 -25.94
CA GLY A 136 29.09 -28.11 -26.64
C GLY A 136 30.60 -28.24 -26.46
N ALA A 137 31.02 -29.38 -25.91
CA ALA A 137 32.43 -29.76 -25.88
C ALA A 137 32.95 -29.77 -27.33
N PRO A 138 34.10 -29.12 -27.64
CA PRO A 138 34.70 -29.28 -28.94
C PRO A 138 35.16 -30.74 -29.09
N SER A 139 34.67 -31.42 -30.12
CA SER A 139 35.22 -32.71 -30.55
C SER A 139 36.71 -32.54 -30.85
N PRO A 140 37.62 -33.29 -30.19
CA PRO A 140 38.96 -33.45 -30.71
C PRO A 140 38.88 -34.50 -31.83
N GLY A 141 38.99 -34.02 -33.07
CA GLY A 141 39.38 -34.86 -34.18
C GLY A 141 40.91 -35.01 -34.22
N ALA A 142 41.33 -36.15 -34.77
CA ALA A 142 42.69 -36.64 -35.04
C ALA A 142 43.39 -37.40 -33.89
#